data_AF-A0A845DTZ3-F1
#
_entry.id   AF-A0A845DTZ3-F1
#
_cell.length_a   1.000
_cell.length_b   1.000
_cell.length_c   1.000
_cell.angle_alpha   90.00
_cell.angle_beta   90.00
_cell.angle_gamma   90.00
#
_symmetry.space_group_name_H-M   'P 1'
#
loop_
_entity.id
_entity.type
_entity.pdbx_description
1 polymer ?
#
loop_
_entity_poly.entity_id
_entity_poly.type
_entity_poly.pdbx_seq_one_letter_code
_entity_poly.pdbx_strand_id
1 'polypeptide(L)'
;MSALVASIYRGITYRGAEGQWAWILHRASGLGIVLFLYMHIVSIFIAAIGPEPYEWVHKYLYTSPPAKLLEIFLGFGVIYHALNGMRIIIIDFFPALGKYQRTIVRIELVILVIILIPYAIATLGSGF
;
A
#
# COMPACT_ATOMS: atom_id res chain seq x y z
N MET A 1 -7.64 -40.69 -3.81
CA MET A 1 -7.01 -39.81 -4.83
C MET A 1 -7.89 -38.63 -5.24
N SER A 2 -9.22 -38.76 -5.37
CA SER A 2 -10.12 -37.71 -5.89
C SER A 2 -10.27 -36.47 -4.99
N ALA A 3 -10.30 -36.64 -3.67
CA ALA A 3 -10.46 -35.53 -2.73
C ALA A 3 -9.25 -34.58 -2.70
N LEU A 4 -8.02 -35.12 -2.83
CA LEU A 4 -6.80 -34.34 -2.91
C LEU A 4 -6.78 -33.49 -4.19
N VAL A 5 -7.08 -34.11 -5.34
CA VAL A 5 -7.15 -33.40 -6.63
C VAL A 5 -8.23 -32.31 -6.60
N ALA A 6 -9.40 -32.59 -6.05
CA ALA A 6 -10.48 -31.60 -5.91
C ALA A 6 -10.13 -30.46 -4.93
N SER A 7 -9.36 -30.74 -3.87
CA SER A 7 -8.88 -29.74 -2.92
C SER A 7 -7.83 -28.83 -3.57
N ILE A 8 -6.85 -29.40 -4.27
CA ILE A 8 -5.85 -28.65 -5.04
C ILE A 8 -6.55 -27.79 -6.09
N TYR A 9 -7.48 -28.37 -6.84
CA TYR A 9 -8.24 -27.66 -7.86
C TYR A 9 -9.05 -26.49 -7.27
N ARG A 10 -9.71 -26.68 -6.12
CA ARG A 10 -10.40 -25.58 -5.42
C ARG A 10 -9.44 -24.50 -4.92
N GLY A 11 -8.26 -24.89 -4.43
CA GLY A 11 -7.23 -23.96 -3.99
C GLY A 11 -6.74 -23.06 -5.12
N ILE A 12 -6.38 -23.64 -6.27
CA ILE A 12 -5.88 -22.89 -7.43
C ILE A 12 -6.97 -22.09 -8.16
N THR A 13 -8.25 -22.51 -8.06
CA THR A 13 -9.39 -21.78 -8.64
C THR A 13 -10.03 -20.78 -7.67
N TYR A 14 -9.56 -20.69 -6.43
CA TYR A 14 -10.09 -19.76 -5.43
C TYR A 14 -9.76 -18.31 -5.82
N ARG A 15 -10.80 -17.49 -6.02
CA ARG A 15 -10.66 -16.10 -6.49
C ARG A 15 -10.57 -15.06 -5.37
N GLY A 16 -10.75 -15.48 -4.11
CA GLY A 16 -10.85 -14.58 -2.97
C GLY A 16 -12.17 -13.79 -2.92
N ALA A 17 -12.68 -13.56 -1.71
CA ALA A 17 -13.71 -12.54 -1.45
C ALA A 17 -13.05 -11.20 -1.07
N GLU A 18 -13.84 -10.14 -0.86
CA GLU A 18 -13.30 -8.81 -0.52
C GLU A 18 -12.35 -8.85 0.70
N GLY A 19 -12.66 -9.69 1.70
CA GLY A 19 -11.81 -9.88 2.88
C GLY A 19 -10.44 -10.51 2.58
N GLN A 20 -10.37 -11.47 1.64
CA GLN A 20 -9.09 -12.09 1.25
C GLN A 20 -8.20 -11.05 0.56
N TRP A 21 -8.77 -10.29 -0.38
CA TRP A 21 -8.03 -9.23 -1.07
C TRP A 21 -7.56 -8.15 -0.09
N ALA A 22 -8.42 -7.75 0.84
CA ALA A 22 -8.06 -6.77 1.85
C ALA A 22 -6.90 -7.25 2.75
N TRP A 23 -6.89 -8.53 3.11
CA TRP A 23 -5.82 -9.18 3.87
C TRP A 23 -4.50 -9.23 3.09
N ILE A 24 -4.53 -9.55 1.79
CA ILE A 24 -3.33 -9.60 0.93
C ILE A 24 -2.74 -8.19 0.80
N LEU A 25 -3.57 -7.22 0.42
CA LEU A 25 -3.13 -5.85 0.20
C LEU A 25 -2.58 -5.22 1.49
N HIS A 26 -3.15 -5.53 2.66
CA HIS A 26 -2.66 -4.98 3.93
C HIS A 26 -1.26 -5.49 4.28
N ARG A 27 -0.98 -6.77 4.05
CA ARG A 27 0.37 -7.32 4.23
C ARG A 27 1.35 -6.80 3.19
N ALA A 28 0.95 -6.80 1.93
CA ALA A 28 1.81 -6.33 0.85
C ALA A 28 2.20 -4.86 1.04
N SER A 29 1.24 -4.00 1.38
CA SER A 29 1.50 -2.60 1.72
C SER A 29 2.40 -2.46 2.94
N GLY A 30 2.17 -3.22 4.01
CA GLY A 30 3.03 -3.19 5.20
C GLY A 30 4.49 -3.57 4.89
N LEU A 31 4.71 -4.63 4.11
CA LEU A 31 6.04 -5.01 3.65
C LEU A 31 6.67 -3.94 2.74
N GLY A 32 5.88 -3.34 1.85
CA GLY A 32 6.33 -2.23 1.00
C GLY A 32 6.75 -1.00 1.82
N ILE A 33 6.02 -0.67 2.87
CA ILE A 33 6.34 0.44 3.79
C ILE A 33 7.64 0.14 4.55
N VAL A 34 7.83 -1.09 5.05
CA VAL A 34 9.08 -1.48 5.72
C VAL A 34 10.27 -1.37 4.77
N LEU A 35 10.14 -1.86 3.53
CA LEU A 35 11.17 -1.73 2.51
C LEU A 35 11.47 -0.26 2.19
N PHE A 36 10.42 0.56 2.04
CA PHE A 36 10.56 2.00 1.85
C PHE A 36 11.29 2.64 3.02
N LEU A 37 10.91 2.37 4.27
CA LEU A 37 11.55 2.96 5.44
C LEU A 37 13.04 2.62 5.49
N TYR A 38 13.42 1.39 5.16
CA TYR A 38 14.82 1.01 5.05
C TYR A 38 15.56 1.84 3.98
N MET A 39 15.03 1.90 2.75
CA MET A 39 15.62 2.71 1.68
C MET A 39 15.65 4.20 2.01
N HIS A 40 14.63 4.70 2.68
CA HIS A 40 14.48 6.09 3.09
C HIS A 40 15.53 6.48 4.14
N ILE A 41 15.77 5.61 5.13
CA ILE A 41 16.84 5.82 6.13
C ILE A 41 18.21 5.86 5.45
N VAL A 42 18.49 4.95 4.52
CA VAL A 42 19.75 4.98 3.75
C VAL A 42 19.86 6.27 2.93
N SER A 43 18.77 6.69 2.29
CA SER A 43 18.72 7.92 1.49
C SER A 43 19.09 9.17 2.28
N ILE A 44 18.44 9.37 3.43
CA ILE A 44 18.74 10.53 4.29
C ILE A 44 20.13 10.41 4.92
N PHE A 45 20.65 9.20 5.13
CA PHE A 45 22.01 8.98 5.64
C PHE A 45 23.08 9.43 4.63
N ILE A 46 22.80 9.43 3.32
CA ILE A 46 23.74 9.96 2.30
C ILE A 46 24.05 11.44 2.54
N ALA A 47 23.11 12.21 3.10
CA ALA A 47 23.34 13.61 3.45
C ALA A 47 24.49 13.78 4.46
N ALA A 48 24.76 12.77 5.30
CA ALA A 48 25.88 12.79 6.24
C ALA A 48 27.25 12.59 5.58
N ILE A 49 27.29 12.05 4.36
CA ILE A 49 28.53 11.84 3.59
C ILE A 49 29.00 13.15 2.94
N GLY A 50 28.05 13.97 2.49
CA GLY A 50 28.32 15.28 1.91
C GLY A 50 27.19 15.75 0.98
N PRO A 51 27.18 17.05 0.62
CA PRO A 51 26.11 17.62 -0.20
C PRO A 51 26.10 17.07 -1.63
N GLU A 52 27.27 16.85 -2.24
CA GLU A 52 27.38 16.39 -3.63
C GLU A 52 26.65 15.05 -3.91
N PRO A 53 26.91 13.94 -3.17
CA PRO A 53 26.20 12.68 -3.41
C PRO A 53 24.71 12.78 -3.08
N TYR A 54 24.32 13.58 -2.09
CA TYR A 54 22.92 13.79 -1.73
C TYR A 54 22.14 14.50 -2.85
N GLU A 55 22.68 15.62 -3.34
CA GLU A 55 22.10 16.41 -4.43
C GLU A 55 22.00 15.59 -5.72
N TRP A 56 23.02 14.78 -6.02
CA TRP A 56 22.99 13.90 -7.19
C TRP A 56 21.85 12.89 -7.12
N VAL A 57 21.66 12.20 -5.99
CA VAL A 57 20.57 11.23 -5.82
C VAL A 57 19.21 11.92 -5.93
N HIS A 58 19.02 13.05 -5.24
CA HIS A 58 17.75 13.76 -5.29
C HIS A 58 17.40 14.24 -6.70
N LYS A 59 18.34 14.91 -7.37
CA LYS A 59 18.11 15.55 -8.66
C LYS A 59 17.94 14.57 -9.82
N TYR A 60 18.63 13.43 -9.81
CA TYR A 60 18.62 12.51 -10.95
C TYR A 60 17.79 11.25 -10.71
N LEU A 61 17.71 10.78 -9.47
CA LEU A 61 16.98 9.55 -9.16
C LEU A 61 15.55 9.83 -8.73
N TYR A 62 15.33 10.76 -7.79
CA TYR A 62 14.02 10.94 -7.14
C TYR A 62 13.04 11.80 -7.92
N THR A 63 13.51 12.70 -8.78
CA THR A 63 12.61 13.48 -9.62
C THR A 63 12.29 12.80 -10.96
N SER A 64 12.90 11.64 -11.23
CA SER A 64 12.65 10.88 -12.45
C SER A 64 11.19 10.40 -12.56
N PRO A 65 10.63 10.24 -13.79
CA PRO A 65 9.27 9.73 -13.95
C PRO A 65 8.99 8.38 -13.27
N PRO A 66 9.90 7.39 -13.32
CA PRO A 66 9.73 6.15 -12.56
C PRO A 66 9.65 6.37 -11.04
N ALA A 67 10.47 7.28 -10.49
CA ALA A 67 10.44 7.58 -9.06
C ALA A 67 9.11 8.20 -8.63
N LYS A 68 8.53 9.09 -9.44
CA LYS A 68 7.18 9.61 -9.18
C LYS A 68 6.10 8.54 -9.20
N LEU A 69 6.17 7.58 -10.13
CA LEU A 69 5.24 6.46 -10.14
C LEU A 69 5.39 5.62 -8.86
N LEU A 70 6.62 5.34 -8.43
CA LEU A 70 6.90 4.65 -7.18
C LEU A 70 6.39 5.42 -5.96
N GLU A 71 6.50 6.74 -5.95
CA GLU A 71 5.95 7.61 -4.90
C GLU A 71 4.40 7.52 -4.83
N ILE A 72 3.73 7.45 -5.99
CA ILE A 72 2.28 7.26 -6.05
C ILE A 72 1.89 5.87 -5.52
N PHE A 73 2.60 4.81 -5.92
CA PHE A 73 2.36 3.45 -5.40
C PHE A 73 2.64 3.33 -3.90
N LEU A 74 3.69 3.99 -3.42
CA LEU A 74 4.00 4.08 -2.00
C LEU A 74 2.88 4.80 -1.25
N GLY A 75 2.41 5.94 -1.75
CA GLY A 75 1.31 6.68 -1.17
C GLY A 75 0.03 5.86 -1.11
N PHE A 76 -0.32 5.16 -2.19
CA PHE A 76 -1.39 4.16 -2.18
C PHE A 76 -1.19 3.13 -1.06
N GLY A 77 0.02 2.55 -0.96
CA GLY A 77 0.35 1.55 0.05
C GLY A 77 0.15 2.08 1.47
N VAL A 78 0.67 3.28 1.78
CA VAL A 78 0.56 3.92 3.10
C VAL A 78 -0.90 4.23 3.46
N ILE A 79 -1.63 4.91 2.56
CA ILE A 79 -3.02 5.33 2.80
C ILE A 79 -3.90 4.08 2.97
N TYR A 80 -3.77 3.10 2.08
CA TYR A 80 -4.49 1.85 2.16
C TYR A 80 -4.18 1.09 3.46
N HIS A 81 -2.89 0.97 3.82
CA HIS A 81 -2.48 0.27 5.03
C HIS A 81 -3.08 0.88 6.29
N ALA A 82 -3.08 2.22 6.37
CA ALA A 82 -3.65 2.96 7.49
C ALA A 82 -5.18 2.79 7.57
N LEU A 83 -5.90 2.96 6.45
CA LEU A 83 -7.36 2.82 6.41
C LEU A 83 -7.80 1.38 6.72
N ASN A 84 -7.16 0.40 6.10
CA ASN A 84 -7.46 -1.01 6.33
C ASN A 84 -7.10 -1.44 7.77
N GLY A 85 -5.97 -0.95 8.30
CA GLY A 85 -5.58 -1.18 9.70
C GLY A 85 -6.61 -0.61 10.67
N MET A 86 -7.08 0.61 10.41
CA MET A 86 -8.17 1.23 11.17
C MET A 86 -9.46 0.41 11.11
N ARG A 87 -9.83 -0.12 9.93
CA ARG A 87 -10.97 -1.03 9.80
C ARG A 87 -10.83 -2.25 10.72
N ILE A 88 -9.66 -2.90 10.70
CA ILE A 88 -9.37 -4.09 11.52
C ILE A 88 -9.54 -3.74 13.00
N ILE A 89 -8.89 -2.66 13.45
CA ILE A 89 -9.00 -2.17 14.83
C ILE A 89 -10.47 -1.96 15.23
N ILE A 90 -11.25 -1.26 14.41
CA ILE A 90 -12.68 -1.01 14.67
C ILE A 90 -13.47 -2.31 14.82
N ILE A 91 -13.23 -3.30 13.96
CA ILE A 91 -13.93 -4.59 14.02
C ILE A 91 -13.49 -5.40 15.25
N ASP A 92 -12.21 -5.33 15.64
CA ASP A 92 -11.70 -6.02 16.82
C ASP A 92 -12.33 -5.47 18.11
N PHE A 93 -12.54 -4.15 18.19
CA PHE A 93 -13.24 -3.51 19.31
C PHE A 93 -14.77 -3.70 19.26
N PHE A 94 -15.36 -3.82 18.07
CA PHE A 94 -16.80 -3.97 17.88
C PHE A 94 -17.13 -5.15 16.95
N PRO A 95 -17.03 -6.41 17.43
CA PRO A 95 -17.21 -7.60 16.59
C PRO A 95 -18.56 -7.67 15.86
N ALA A 96 -19.60 -7.04 16.43
CA ALA A 96 -20.92 -6.93 15.81
C ALA A 96 -20.90 -6.20 14.44
N LEU A 97 -19.86 -5.40 14.16
CA LEU A 97 -19.66 -4.74 12.86
C LEU A 97 -19.17 -5.70 11.78
N GLY A 98 -18.66 -6.88 12.13
CA GLY A 98 -18.17 -7.88 11.17
C GLY A 98 -19.24 -8.31 10.14
N LYS A 99 -20.53 -8.30 10.51
CA LYS A 99 -21.63 -8.56 9.57
C LYS A 99 -21.76 -7.52 8.45
N TYR A 100 -21.20 -6.33 8.64
CA TYR A 100 -21.18 -5.24 7.66
C TYR A 100 -19.84 -5.12 6.91
N GLN A 101 -18.94 -6.10 7.02
CA GLN A 101 -17.61 -6.08 6.38
C GLN A 101 -17.61 -5.61 4.93
N ARG A 102 -18.57 -6.06 4.12
CA ARG A 102 -18.66 -5.70 2.70
C ARG A 102 -18.94 -4.22 2.50
N THR A 103 -19.85 -3.66 3.31
CA THR A 103 -20.17 -2.23 3.29
C THR A 103 -18.99 -1.41 3.78
N ILE A 104 -18.34 -1.84 4.87
CA ILE A 104 -17.20 -1.14 5.44
C ILE A 104 -16.01 -1.12 4.46
N VAL A 105 -15.70 -2.24 3.79
CA VAL A 105 -14.67 -2.29 2.74
C VAL A 105 -14.99 -1.34 1.58
N ARG A 106 -16.25 -1.23 1.17
CA ARG A 106 -16.63 -0.28 0.11
C ARG A 106 -16.44 1.18 0.55
N ILE A 107 -16.82 1.51 1.79
CA ILE A 107 -16.60 2.84 2.37
C ILE A 107 -15.11 3.15 2.43
N GLU A 108 -14.31 2.20 2.91
CA GLU A 108 -12.85 2.31 2.93
C GLU A 108 -12.25 2.59 1.55
N LEU A 109 -12.70 1.86 0.51
CA LEU A 109 -12.24 2.08 -0.86
C LEU A 109 -12.66 3.46 -1.41
N VAL A 110 -13.86 3.94 -1.07
CA VAL A 110 -14.30 5.30 -1.46
C VAL A 110 -13.42 6.35 -0.80
N ILE A 111 -13.15 6.23 0.50
CA ILE A 111 -12.27 7.15 1.24
C ILE A 111 -10.85 7.10 0.67
N LEU A 112 -10.33 5.91 0.37
CA LEU A 112 -9.04 5.71 -0.27
C LEU A 112 -8.95 6.50 -1.57
N VAL A 113 -9.94 6.37 -2.47
CA VAL A 113 -9.95 7.09 -3.75
C VAL A 113 -10.01 8.61 -3.55
N ILE A 114 -10.85 9.08 -2.61
CA ILE A 114 -10.99 10.51 -2.29
C ILE A 114 -9.66 11.12 -1.82
N ILE A 115 -8.85 10.37 -1.07
CA ILE A 115 -7.54 10.85 -0.58
C ILE A 115 -6.45 10.67 -1.64
N LEU A 116 -6.44 9.51 -2.31
CA LEU A 116 -5.38 9.12 -3.24
C LEU A 116 -5.37 9.95 -4.52
N ILE A 117 -6.54 10.33 -5.06
CA ILE A 117 -6.61 11.10 -6.31
C ILE A 117 -5.95 12.48 -6.14
N PRO A 118 -6.33 13.31 -5.14
CA PRO A 118 -5.65 14.59 -4.90
C PRO A 118 -4.16 14.42 -4.65
N TYR A 119 -3.76 13.41 -3.87
CA TYR A 119 -2.35 13.09 -3.63
C TYR A 119 -1.61 12.79 -4.93
N ALA A 120 -2.13 11.91 -5.78
CA ALA A 120 -1.52 11.55 -7.05
C ALA A 120 -1.44 12.75 -8.01
N ILE A 121 -2.47 13.59 -8.06
CA ILE A 121 -2.47 14.83 -8.87
C ILE A 121 -1.37 15.78 -8.38
N ALA A 122 -1.23 15.96 -7.07
CA ALA A 122 -0.18 16.81 -6.50
C ALA A 122 1.23 16.28 -6.81
N THR A 123 1.46 14.97 -6.65
CA THR A 123 2.73 14.33 -6.97
C THR A 123 3.08 14.46 -8.46
N LEU A 124 2.11 14.32 -9.36
CA LEU A 124 2.36 14.53 -10.80
C LEU A 124 2.62 16.00 -11.14
N GLY A 125 1.88 16.91 -10.50
CA GLY A 125 1.96 18.37 -10.73
C GLY A 125 3.24 19.04 -10.24
N SER A 126 4.04 18.38 -9.39
CA SER A 126 5.25 18.96 -8.80
C SER A 126 6.48 19.08 -9.72
N GLY A 127 6.38 18.69 -11.01
CA GLY A 127 7.49 18.74 -11.99
C GLY A 127 8.57 17.66 -11.81
N PHE A 128 9.35 17.36 -12.85
CA PHE A 128 10.46 16.38 -12.85
C PHE A 128 11.83 17.07 -12.68
#